data_AF-T1B1G3-F1
#
_entry.id   AF-T1B1G3-F1
#
_cell.length_a   1.000
_cell.length_b   1.000
_cell.length_c   1.000
_cell.angle_alpha   90.00
_cell.angle_beta   90.00
_cell.angle_gamma   90.00
#
_symmetry.space_group_name_H-M   'P 1'
#
loop_
_entity.id
_entity.type
_entity.pdbx_description
1 polymer ?
#
loop_
_entity_poly.entity_id
_entity_poly.type
_entity_poly.pdbx_seq_one_letter_code
_entity_poly.pdbx_strand_id
1 'polypeptide(L)' 'MRKKNVTISVNYRLNFDAERHCGYIKVYHGTDVNYDEDFELYLELLTCGLNEIEVESRAAKLISEIENRNIDVSI' A
#
# COMPACT_ATOMS: atom_id res chain seq x y z
N MET A 1 -6.50 -21.72 -0.87
CA MET A 1 -5.87 -20.71 0.00
C MET A 1 -6.96 -19.78 0.52
N ARG A 2 -7.02 -19.49 1.84
CA ARG A 2 -7.92 -18.44 2.35
C ARG A 2 -7.34 -17.10 1.91
N LYS A 3 -8.09 -16.32 1.11
CA LYS A 3 -7.68 -14.95 0.76
C LYS A 3 -7.59 -14.14 2.05
N LYS A 4 -6.51 -13.36 2.23
CA LYS A 4 -6.42 -12.43 3.36
C LYS A 4 -7.46 -11.34 3.16
N ASN A 5 -8.22 -11.05 4.21
CA ASN A 5 -9.26 -10.03 4.18
C ASN A 5 -8.62 -8.68 4.47
N VAL A 6 -8.02 -8.06 3.45
CA VAL A 6 -7.32 -6.78 3.58
C VAL A 6 -7.65 -5.87 2.40
N THR A 7 -7.57 -4.57 2.63
CA THR A 7 -7.71 -3.53 1.62
C THR A 7 -6.39 -2.79 1.47
N ILE A 8 -5.98 -2.55 0.23
CA ILE A 8 -4.76 -1.80 -0.08
C ILE A 8 -5.15 -0.48 -0.72
N SER A 9 -4.63 0.62 -0.17
CA SER A 9 -4.84 1.97 -0.68
C SER A 9 -3.50 2.54 -1.14
N VAL A 10 -3.43 2.97 -2.40
CA VAL A 10 -2.25 3.62 -2.99
C VAL A 10 -2.57 5.10 -3.16
N ASN A 11 -1.76 5.96 -2.55
CA ASN A 11 -1.84 7.40 -2.74
C ASN A 11 -0.49 7.89 -3.26
N TYR A 12 -0.44 8.42 -4.49
CA TYR A 12 0.80 8.89 -5.08
C TYR A 12 0.60 10.17 -5.89
N ARG A 13 1.58 11.08 -5.80
CA ARG A 13 1.61 12.34 -6.55
C ARG A 13 2.67 12.26 -7.65
N LEU A 14 2.22 11.99 -8.88
CA LEU A 14 3.10 11.82 -10.06
C LEU A 14 3.93 13.06 -10.42
N ASN A 15 3.43 14.27 -10.13
CA ASN A 15 4.06 15.54 -10.52
C ASN A 15 4.59 16.34 -9.33
N PHE A 16 4.95 15.68 -8.23
CA PHE A 16 5.49 16.33 -7.05
C PHE A 16 7.01 16.12 -7.00
N ASP A 17 7.77 17.21 -6.92
CA ASP A 17 9.22 17.18 -6.86
C ASP A 17 9.68 18.05 -5.67
N ALA A 18 10.00 17.37 -4.58
CA ALA A 18 10.52 17.92 -3.34
C ALA A 18 11.35 16.84 -2.63
N GLU A 19 12.16 17.23 -1.64
CA GLU A 19 12.98 16.29 -0.85
C GLU A 19 12.18 15.36 0.10
N ARG A 20 10.88 15.16 -0.16
CA ARG A 20 9.96 14.36 0.67
C ARG A 20 9.49 13.11 -0.08
N HIS A 21 8.76 12.24 0.61
CA HIS A 21 8.02 11.14 -0.04
C HIS A 21 6.84 11.69 -0.86
N CYS A 22 6.60 11.14 -2.05
CA CYS A 22 5.55 11.59 -2.98
C CYS A 22 4.24 10.83 -2.81
N GLY A 23 4.24 9.80 -1.98
CA GLY A 23 3.08 8.97 -1.76
C GLY A 23 3.36 7.84 -0.79
N TYR A 24 2.40 6.94 -0.70
CA TYR A 24 2.46 5.78 0.15
C TYR A 24 1.50 4.69 -0.32
N ILE A 25 1.71 3.49 0.20
CA ILE A 25 0.79 2.36 0.12
C ILE A 25 0.39 1.98 1.54
N LYS A 26 -0.91 1.92 1.82
CA LYS A 26 -1.46 1.51 3.11
C LYS A 26 -2.18 0.19 2.99
N VAL A 27 -2.10 -0.62 4.03
CA VAL A 27 -2.85 -1.87 4.16
C VAL A 27 -3.73 -1.80 5.40
N TYR A 28 -5.01 -2.10 5.20
CA TYR A 28 -6.04 -2.12 6.22
C TYR A 28 -6.59 -3.53 6.36
N HIS A 29 -7.07 -3.86 7.56
CA HIS A 29 -7.81 -5.09 7.78
C HIS A 29 -9.25 -4.95 7.30
N GLY A 30 -9.75 -5.95 6.56
CA GLY A 30 -11.12 -5.97 6.05
C GLY A 30 -11.31 -5.28 4.70
N THR A 31 -12.57 -5.15 4.30
CA THR A 31 -13.01 -4.60 3.00
C THR A 31 -13.83 -3.31 3.12
N ASP A 32 -14.44 -3.04 4.27
CA ASP A 32 -15.27 -1.86 4.54
C ASP A 32 -14.52 -0.85 5.39
N VAL A 33 -13.42 -0.34 4.84
CA VAL A 33 -12.45 0.44 5.61
C VAL A 33 -12.86 1.91 5.69
N ASN A 34 -13.00 2.43 6.91
CA ASN A 34 -13.01 3.87 7.19
C ASN A 34 -11.57 4.37 7.30
N TYR A 35 -11.07 5.02 6.25
CA TYR A 35 -9.69 5.50 6.17
C TYR A 35 -9.26 6.48 7.27
N ASP A 36 -10.21 7.12 7.97
CA ASP A 36 -9.93 8.08 9.04
C ASP A 36 -9.88 7.44 10.44
N GLU A 37 -10.52 6.28 10.63
CA GLU A 37 -10.71 5.65 11.94
C GLU A 37 -10.07 4.26 12.05
N ASP A 38 -9.81 3.59 10.93
CA ASP A 38 -9.32 2.22 10.94
C ASP A 38 -7.82 2.15 11.21
N PHE A 39 -7.46 1.19 12.07
CA PHE A 39 -6.08 0.92 12.44
C PHE A 39 -5.28 0.48 11.21
N GLU A 40 -4.23 1.21 10.88
CA GLU A 40 -3.32 0.89 9.78
C GLU A 40 -2.41 -0.29 10.17
N LEU A 41 -2.40 -1.36 9.38
CA LEU A 41 -1.58 -2.54 9.63
C LEU A 41 -0.17 -2.39 9.09
N TYR A 42 -0.04 -1.74 7.94
CA TYR A 42 1.23 -1.59 7.24
C TYR A 42 1.21 -0.35 6.35
N LEU A 43 2.28 0.45 6.43
CA LEU A 43 2.52 1.65 5.64
C LEU A 43 3.86 1.54 4.92
N GLU A 44 3.85 1.66 3.60
CA GLU A 44 5.06 1.81 2.79
C GLU A 44 5.12 3.21 2.18
N LEU A 45 6.20 3.95 2.42
CA LEU A 45 6.41 5.27 1.84
C LEU A 45 7.03 5.16 0.44
N LEU A 46 6.44 5.85 -0.53
CA LEU A 46 6.92 5.86 -1.91
C LEU A 46 7.80 7.09 -2.16
N THR A 47 8.95 6.85 -2.79
CA THR A 47 9.87 7.90 -3.22
C THR A 47 9.27 8.71 -4.38
N CYS A 48 9.72 9.96 -4.52
CA CYS A 48 9.36 10.81 -5.67
C CYS A 48 9.97 10.32 -6.99
N GLY A 49 9.43 10.83 -8.11
CA GLY A 49 9.92 10.56 -9.46
C GLY A 49 9.49 9.22 -10.06
N LEU A 50 8.55 8.50 -9.44
CA LEU A 50 7.99 7.29 -10.00
C LEU A 50 6.89 7.64 -10.99
N ASN A 51 6.87 6.95 -12.12
CA ASN A 51 5.73 6.98 -13.03
C ASN A 51 4.62 6.02 -12.57
N GLU A 52 3.45 6.10 -13.21
CA GLU A 52 2.27 5.30 -12.88
C GLU A 52 2.55 3.79 -12.89
N ILE A 53 3.26 3.30 -13.91
CA ILE A 53 3.61 1.88 -14.05
C ILE A 53 4.51 1.41 -12.90
N GLU A 54 5.46 2.24 -12.48
CA GLU A 54 6.35 1.92 -11.36
C GLU A 54 5.60 1.88 -10.02
N VAL A 55 4.64 2.79 -9.83
CA VAL A 55 3.77 2.80 -8.64
C VAL A 55 2.89 1.56 -8.60
N GLU A 56 2.25 1.22 -9.71
CA GLU A 56 1.43 0.01 -9.85
C GLU A 56 2.25 -1.27 -9.61
N SER A 57 3.46 -1.33 -10.17
CA SER A 57 4.38 -2.46 -9.99
C SER A 57 4.73 -2.68 -8.51
N ARG A 58 4.97 -1.60 -7.76
CA ARG A 58 5.22 -1.69 -6.31
C ARG A 58 4.00 -2.17 -5.55
N ALA A 59 2.81 -1.68 -5.88
CA ALA A 59 1.57 -2.16 -5.27
C ALA A 59 1.32 -3.65 -5.56
N ALA A 60 1.52 -4.10 -6.80
CA ALA A 60 1.40 -5.50 -7.19
C ALA A 60 2.41 -6.40 -6.47
N LYS A 61 3.66 -5.91 -6.29
CA LYS A 61 4.67 -6.61 -5.50
C LYS A 61 4.22 -6.78 -4.05
N LEU A 62 3.71 -5.72 -3.42
CA LEU A 62 3.20 -5.77 -2.04
C LEU A 62 2.04 -6.77 -1.91
N ILE A 63 1.09 -6.78 -2.84
CA ILE A 63 0.00 -7.76 -2.89
C ILE A 63 0.58 -9.19 -2.89
N SER A 64 1.52 -9.46 -3.79
CA SER A 64 2.16 -10.77 -3.89
C SER A 64 2.89 -11.15 -2.61
N GLU A 65 3.59 -10.22 -1.95
CA GLU A 65 4.27 -10.47 -0.68
C GLU A 65 3.30 -10.80 0.46
N ILE A 66 2.14 -10.12 0.51
CA ILE A 66 1.06 -10.43 1.47
C ILE A 66 0.45 -11.81 1.19
N GLU A 67 0.15 -12.11 -0.07
CA GLU A 67 -0.44 -13.40 -0.48
C GLU A 67 0.51 -14.57 -0.19
N ASN A 68 1.81 -14.37 -0.39
CA ASN A 68 2.87 -15.34 -0.12
C ASN A 68 3.28 -15.40 1.36
N ARG A 69 2.69 -14.56 2.23
CA ARG A 69 3.01 -14.45 3.66
C ARG A 69 4.45 -13.99 3.95
N ASN A 70 5.09 -13.32 3.00
CA ASN A 70 6.36 -12.63 3.24
C ASN A 70 6.14 -11.38 4.10
N ILE A 71 4.96 -10.78 4.02
CA ILE A 71 4.50 -9.72 4.93
C ILE A 71 3.35 -10.31 5.76
N ASP A 72 3.53 -10.30 7.08
CA ASP A 72 2.45 -10.67 7.98
C ASP A 72 1.57 -9.45 8.28
N VAL A 73 0.28 -9.63 8.06
CA VAL A 73 -0.79 -8.62 8.21
C VAL A 73 -1.94 -9.22 9.03
N SER A 74 -1.67 -10.28 9.78
CA SER A 74 -2.59 -10.87 10.75
C SER A 74 -2.55 -10.04 12.02
N ILE A 75 -3.70 -9.59 12.52
CA ILE A 75 -3.84 -9.03 13.88
C ILE A 75 -4.11 -10.18 14.85
#